data_AF-A0A1Y4GVB9-F1
#
_entry.id   AF-A0A1Y4GVB9-F1
#
_cell.length_a   1.000
_cell.length_b   1.000
_cell.length_c   1.000
_cell.angle_alpha   90.00
_cell.angle_beta   90.00
_cell.angle_gamma   90.00
#
_symmetry.space_group_name_H-M   'P 1'
#
loop_
_entity.id
_entity.type
_entity.pdbx_description
1 polymer ?
#
loop_
_entity_poly.entity_id
_entity_poly.type
_entity_poly.pdbx_seq_one_letter_code
_entity_poly.pdbx_strand_id
1 'polypeptide(L)'
;MKTAKGKKSNLEKLRTELFGFEDCLSPQQAQKMRDFFDNLSSTLDNEFSSNISFQDTKKRQPDEMVVSKVPSKWEVSLSFGPSRSPAFHQALYLWEHAPRHILLQEPTTIYQCFFSADPAEFLAYLQLYDIIKDWKTTSIILNGKLIDRKTMAKINYCYGDKCRCGKKQYCFGASDYSKNPFGCHRLQIESYSNPWYSFGHREGNRFIINKRLLKETIEENSTEYRLCPAFDLERVLKRLDELPNVLSLHEIEKMDPVFYYSKFGN
;
A
#
# COMPACT_ATOMS: atom_id res chain seq x y z
N MET A 1 -4.57 -34.14 1.18
CA MET A 1 -3.19 -34.08 0.62
C MET A 1 -3.19 -33.11 -0.55
N LYS A 2 -2.89 -31.81 -0.35
CA LYS A 2 -2.51 -30.94 -1.48
C LYS A 2 -1.03 -31.18 -1.71
N THR A 3 -0.69 -31.74 -2.87
CA THR A 3 0.66 -32.21 -3.21
C THR A 3 1.68 -31.07 -3.16
N ALA A 4 2.96 -31.38 -2.88
CA ALA A 4 4.08 -30.43 -2.86
C ALA A 4 4.15 -29.53 -4.13
N LYS A 5 3.58 -30.02 -5.24
CA LYS A 5 3.40 -29.32 -6.52
C LYS A 5 2.56 -28.03 -6.40
N GLY A 6 1.51 -28.02 -5.57
CA GLY A 6 0.65 -26.85 -5.38
C GLY A 6 1.27 -25.74 -4.53
N LYS A 7 2.20 -26.08 -3.62
CA LYS A 7 2.93 -25.10 -2.79
C LYS A 7 4.07 -24.43 -3.58
N LYS A 8 4.83 -25.21 -4.36
CA LYS A 8 5.83 -24.68 -5.30
C LYS A 8 5.20 -23.75 -6.35
N SER A 9 4.01 -24.10 -6.85
CA SER A 9 3.28 -23.26 -7.82
C SER A 9 2.90 -21.88 -7.29
N ASN A 10 2.57 -21.73 -6.01
CA ASN A 10 2.21 -20.42 -5.43
C ASN A 10 3.46 -19.56 -5.14
N LEU A 11 4.56 -20.19 -4.70
CA LEU A 11 5.85 -19.52 -4.52
C LEU A 11 6.44 -19.07 -5.86
N GLU A 12 6.35 -19.89 -6.92
CA GLU A 12 6.77 -19.51 -8.27
C GLU A 12 5.91 -18.38 -8.86
N LYS A 13 4.61 -18.37 -8.58
CA LYS A 13 3.72 -17.28 -8.97
C LYS A 13 4.10 -15.98 -8.26
N LEU A 14 4.32 -16.05 -6.94
CA LEU A 14 4.77 -14.92 -6.13
C LEU A 14 6.17 -14.43 -6.57
N ARG A 15 7.08 -15.37 -6.88
CA ARG A 15 8.40 -15.10 -7.46
C ARG A 15 8.21 -14.33 -8.77
N THR A 16 7.45 -14.86 -9.72
CA THR A 16 7.20 -14.22 -11.02
C THR A 16 6.57 -12.82 -10.87
N GLU A 17 5.63 -12.64 -9.94
CA GLU A 17 4.96 -11.35 -9.68
C GLU A 17 5.88 -10.33 -9.00
N LEU A 18 6.85 -10.74 -8.17
CA LEU A 18 7.82 -9.83 -7.55
C LEU A 18 9.05 -9.55 -8.43
N PHE A 19 9.53 -10.56 -9.14
CA PHE A 19 10.70 -10.47 -10.02
C PHE A 19 10.38 -9.84 -11.39
N GLY A 20 9.10 -9.79 -11.79
CA GLY A 20 8.65 -9.00 -12.95
C GLY A 20 8.84 -7.48 -12.81
N PHE A 21 9.33 -7.01 -11.66
CA PHE A 21 9.63 -5.59 -11.38
C PHE A 21 11.09 -5.34 -11.00
N GLU A 22 12.02 -6.29 -11.21
CA GLU A 22 13.45 -6.10 -10.91
C GLU A 22 14.03 -4.86 -11.60
N ASP A 23 13.60 -4.57 -12.83
CA ASP A 23 14.03 -3.40 -13.61
C ASP A 23 13.60 -2.06 -12.99
N CYS A 24 12.69 -2.08 -12.01
CA CYS A 24 12.20 -0.89 -11.30
C CYS A 24 12.81 -0.71 -9.91
N LEU A 25 13.60 -1.66 -9.43
CA LEU A 25 14.21 -1.62 -8.10
C LEU A 25 15.64 -1.07 -8.17
N SER A 26 16.06 -0.35 -7.13
CA SER A 26 17.49 -0.08 -6.97
C SER A 26 18.25 -1.39 -6.70
N PRO A 27 19.53 -1.50 -7.09
CA PRO A 27 20.30 -2.73 -6.91
C PRO A 27 20.31 -3.28 -5.48
N GLN A 28 20.31 -2.40 -4.47
CA GLN A 28 20.26 -2.77 -3.05
C GLN A 28 18.89 -3.32 -2.63
N GLN A 29 17.79 -2.78 -3.17
CA GLN A 29 16.44 -3.26 -2.90
C GLN A 29 16.17 -4.60 -3.57
N ALA A 30 16.62 -4.76 -4.81
CA ALA A 30 16.54 -6.02 -5.54
C ALA A 30 17.32 -7.13 -4.81
N GLN A 31 18.51 -6.80 -4.28
CA GLN A 31 19.32 -7.77 -3.54
C GLN A 31 18.69 -8.20 -2.22
N LYS A 32 18.20 -7.25 -1.40
CA LYS A 32 17.50 -7.60 -0.15
C LYS A 32 16.26 -8.46 -0.40
N MET A 33 15.54 -8.19 -1.50
CA MET A 33 14.38 -8.96 -1.91
C MET A 33 14.77 -10.39 -2.33
N ARG A 34 15.87 -10.55 -3.09
CA ARG A 34 16.43 -11.87 -3.44
C ARG A 34 16.86 -12.66 -2.21
N ASP A 35 17.68 -12.06 -1.35
CA ASP A 35 18.19 -12.70 -0.13
C ASP A 35 17.05 -13.18 0.77
N PHE A 36 15.99 -12.37 0.89
CA PHE A 36 14.79 -12.74 1.61
C PHE A 36 14.07 -13.95 1.00
N PHE A 37 13.91 -13.98 -0.33
CA PHE A 37 13.26 -15.11 -1.03
C PHE A 37 14.05 -16.41 -0.96
N ASP A 38 15.38 -16.32 -1.10
CA ASP A 38 16.26 -17.49 -1.05
C ASP A 38 16.29 -18.09 0.36
N ASN A 39 16.30 -17.23 1.39
CA ASN A 39 16.13 -17.65 2.78
C ASN A 39 14.78 -18.37 2.98
N LEU A 40 13.67 -17.77 2.52
CA LEU A 40 12.33 -18.36 2.63
C LEU A 40 12.22 -19.72 1.93
N SER A 41 12.80 -19.88 0.74
CA SER A 41 12.82 -21.16 0.02
C SER A 41 13.65 -22.21 0.77
N SER A 42 14.83 -21.82 1.28
CA SER A 42 15.72 -22.72 2.01
C SER A 42 15.14 -23.21 3.35
N THR A 43 14.40 -22.36 4.07
CA THR A 43 13.71 -22.74 5.31
C THR A 43 12.59 -23.73 5.04
N LEU A 44 11.81 -23.50 3.97
CA LEU A 44 10.74 -24.42 3.56
C LEU A 44 11.26 -25.78 3.11
N ASP A 45 12.45 -25.85 2.50
CA ASP A 45 13.07 -27.11 2.11
C ASP A 45 13.71 -27.86 3.31
N ASN A 46 14.21 -27.12 4.31
CA ASN A 46 14.80 -27.70 5.54
C ASN A 46 13.75 -28.22 6.54
N GLU A 47 12.59 -27.56 6.68
CA GLU A 47 11.50 -28.01 7.57
C GLU A 47 10.82 -29.30 7.09
N PHE A 48 10.98 -29.68 5.82
CA PHE A 48 10.54 -30.98 5.31
C PHE A 48 11.44 -32.15 5.73
N SER A 49 12.63 -31.88 6.27
CA SER A 49 13.63 -32.91 6.59
C SER A 49 13.88 -33.12 8.09
N SER A 50 13.29 -32.32 8.98
CA SER A 50 13.50 -32.44 10.43
C SER A 50 12.19 -32.45 11.22
N ASN A 51 11.80 -33.62 11.72
CA ASN A 51 10.86 -33.73 12.83
C ASN A 51 11.60 -33.32 14.11
N ILE A 52 11.35 -32.13 14.65
CA ILE A 52 11.88 -31.77 15.97
C ILE A 52 10.79 -31.13 16.84
N SER A 53 10.62 -31.73 18.02
CA SER A 53 9.80 -31.26 19.14
C SER A 53 10.37 -29.97 19.74
N PHE A 54 9.49 -29.04 20.11
CA PHE A 54 9.89 -27.86 20.87
C PHE A 54 9.55 -28.01 22.36
N GLN A 55 10.58 -27.88 23.18
CA GLN A 55 10.52 -27.87 24.65
C GLN A 55 10.22 -26.47 25.20
N ASP A 56 9.53 -26.49 26.33
CA ASP A 56 9.15 -25.40 27.22
C ASP A 56 10.24 -24.36 27.50
N THR A 57 9.88 -23.08 27.42
CA THR A 57 10.55 -22.02 28.20
C THR A 57 9.55 -21.05 28.85
N LYS A 58 9.36 -21.28 30.15
CA LYS A 58 9.16 -20.33 31.28
C LYS A 58 8.27 -19.08 31.10
N LYS A 59 7.09 -19.19 31.74
CA LYS A 59 6.29 -18.18 32.48
C LYS A 59 6.84 -16.74 32.56
N ARG A 60 6.03 -15.79 32.07
CA ARG A 60 5.93 -14.41 32.60
C ARG A 60 4.46 -14.02 32.73
N GLN A 61 4.16 -13.33 33.82
CA GLN A 61 2.81 -12.93 34.25
C GLN A 61 2.23 -11.79 33.38
N PRO A 62 0.89 -11.61 33.38
CA PRO A 62 0.19 -10.71 32.48
C PRO A 62 0.02 -9.33 33.11
N ASP A 63 0.67 -8.31 32.55
CA ASP A 63 0.37 -6.91 32.88
C ASP A 63 -0.45 -6.25 31.76
N GLU A 64 -1.67 -5.91 32.15
CA GLU A 64 -2.45 -4.71 31.84
C GLU A 64 -2.46 -4.16 30.39
N MET A 65 -3.65 -4.22 29.80
CA MET A 65 -4.00 -3.69 28.49
C MET A 65 -4.04 -2.14 28.52
N VAL A 66 -2.89 -1.51 28.31
CA VAL A 66 -2.81 -0.06 28.10
C VAL A 66 -3.23 0.26 26.66
N VAL A 67 -4.40 0.87 26.50
CA VAL A 67 -4.81 1.54 25.25
C VAL A 67 -3.90 2.76 25.07
N SER A 68 -2.72 2.53 24.48
CA SER A 68 -1.75 3.59 24.21
C SER A 68 -2.13 4.32 22.93
N LYS A 69 -2.23 5.66 23.01
CA LYS A 69 -2.15 6.69 21.96
C LYS A 69 -2.14 6.17 20.51
N VAL A 70 -3.04 6.70 19.67
CA VAL A 70 -2.96 6.64 18.21
C VAL A 70 -1.49 6.76 17.79
N PRO A 71 -0.91 5.76 17.10
CA PRO A 71 0.50 5.83 16.76
C PRO A 71 0.73 7.08 15.93
N SER A 72 1.66 7.93 16.37
CA SER A 72 2.03 9.19 15.70
C SER A 72 2.56 9.00 14.26
N LYS A 73 2.78 7.75 13.87
CA LYS A 73 3.23 7.31 12.55
C LYS A 73 2.28 6.22 12.07
N TRP A 74 2.09 6.15 10.76
CA TRP A 74 1.24 5.14 10.13
C TRP A 74 1.71 3.72 10.51
N GLU A 75 0.78 2.89 10.99
CA GLU A 75 1.05 1.52 11.41
C GLU A 75 -0.14 0.62 11.06
N VAL A 76 0.13 -0.52 10.45
CA VAL A 76 -0.84 -1.60 10.22
C VAL A 76 -0.48 -2.78 11.10
N SER A 77 -1.49 -3.39 11.71
CA SER A 77 -1.36 -4.66 12.40
C SER A 77 -2.29 -5.70 11.80
N LEU A 78 -1.75 -6.92 11.68
CA LEU A 78 -2.50 -8.11 11.29
C LEU A 78 -2.65 -8.99 12.52
N SER A 79 -3.83 -9.57 12.69
CA SER A 79 -4.02 -10.62 13.69
C SER A 79 -4.73 -11.81 13.06
N PHE A 80 -4.32 -13.01 13.47
CA PHE A 80 -4.94 -14.25 13.04
C PHE A 80 -4.82 -15.31 14.14
N GLY A 81 -5.74 -16.28 14.16
CA GLY A 81 -5.70 -17.41 15.06
C GLY A 81 -5.10 -18.66 14.41
N PRO A 82 -5.00 -19.76 15.17
CA PRO A 82 -4.63 -21.07 14.63
C PRO A 82 -5.51 -21.44 13.42
N SER A 83 -4.86 -21.97 12.38
CA SER A 83 -5.54 -22.35 11.14
C SER A 83 -5.15 -23.76 10.73
N ARG A 84 -6.11 -24.50 10.16
CA ARG A 84 -5.85 -25.80 9.50
C ARG A 84 -5.29 -25.63 8.08
N SER A 85 -5.08 -24.40 7.63
CA SER A 85 -4.51 -24.10 6.32
C SER A 85 -3.10 -24.71 6.20
N PRO A 86 -2.75 -25.34 5.07
CA PRO A 86 -1.38 -25.80 4.82
C PRO A 86 -0.33 -24.68 4.79
N ALA A 87 -0.76 -23.42 4.69
CA ALA A 87 0.07 -22.23 4.73
C ALA A 87 0.22 -21.64 6.15
N PHE A 88 -0.30 -22.31 7.19
CA PHE A 88 -0.22 -21.83 8.56
C PHE A 88 1.22 -21.66 9.05
N HIS A 89 2.10 -22.63 8.80
CA HIS A 89 3.52 -22.53 9.13
C HIS A 89 4.20 -21.35 8.44
N GLN A 90 3.86 -21.08 7.18
CA GLN A 90 4.39 -19.93 6.45
C GLN A 90 3.93 -18.60 7.08
N ALA A 91 2.67 -18.51 7.50
CA ALA A 91 2.18 -17.32 8.19
C ALA A 91 2.84 -17.13 9.55
N LEU A 92 3.08 -18.21 10.31
CA LEU A 92 3.81 -18.18 11.57
C LEU A 92 5.24 -17.70 11.38
N TYR A 93 5.96 -18.23 10.39
CA TYR A 93 7.31 -17.79 10.06
C TYR A 93 7.36 -16.28 9.78
N LEU A 94 6.44 -15.77 8.95
CA LEU A 94 6.36 -14.33 8.65
C LEU A 94 5.96 -13.49 9.87
N TRP A 95 5.15 -14.04 10.77
CA TRP A 95 4.78 -13.38 12.03
C TRP A 95 5.97 -13.27 13.00
N GLU A 96 6.76 -14.35 13.17
CA GLU A 96 7.96 -14.36 14.02
C GLU A 96 9.03 -13.36 13.53
N HIS A 97 9.11 -13.15 12.22
CA HIS A 97 10.06 -12.24 11.58
C HIS A 97 9.50 -10.84 11.33
N ALA A 98 8.28 -10.54 11.79
CA ALA A 98 7.73 -9.19 11.69
C ALA A 98 8.50 -8.22 12.60
N PRO A 99 8.57 -6.91 12.26
CA PRO A 99 9.28 -5.90 13.06
C PRO A 99 8.88 -5.89 14.53
N ARG A 100 7.59 -6.12 14.80
CA ARG A 100 7.05 -6.30 16.13
C ARG A 100 5.92 -7.33 16.07
N HIS A 101 5.88 -8.24 17.04
CA HIS A 101 4.85 -9.26 17.15
C HIS A 101 4.48 -9.53 18.61
N ILE A 102 3.25 -10.00 18.82
CA ILE A 102 2.65 -10.34 20.11
C ILE A 102 1.90 -11.65 19.94
N LEU A 103 2.07 -12.54 20.91
CA LEU A 103 1.29 -13.75 21.06
C LEU A 103 0.33 -13.56 22.23
N LEU A 104 -0.97 -13.57 21.96
CA LEU A 104 -1.99 -13.57 23.00
C LEU A 104 -2.48 -14.99 23.20
N GLN A 105 -2.48 -15.45 24.44
CA GLN A 105 -2.98 -16.75 24.84
C GLN A 105 -4.06 -16.50 25.89
N GLU A 106 -5.29 -16.93 25.57
CA GLU A 106 -6.53 -16.94 26.39
C GLU A 106 -7.64 -15.95 25.98
N PRO A 107 -8.90 -16.42 25.84
CA PRO A 107 -9.33 -17.83 25.76
C PRO A 107 -8.96 -18.49 24.42
N THR A 108 -8.45 -17.71 23.46
CA THR A 108 -8.05 -18.16 22.12
C THR A 108 -6.66 -17.65 21.79
N THR A 109 -5.85 -18.47 21.13
CA THR A 109 -4.53 -18.03 20.64
C THR A 109 -4.70 -17.03 19.51
N ILE A 110 -4.04 -15.87 19.61
CA ILE A 110 -4.00 -14.85 18.58
C ILE A 110 -2.55 -14.46 18.32
N TYR A 111 -2.14 -14.59 17.06
CA TYR A 111 -0.86 -14.12 16.55
C TYR A 111 -1.08 -12.71 15.98
N GLN A 112 -0.45 -11.70 16.58
CA GLN A 112 -0.53 -10.32 16.11
C GLN A 112 0.85 -9.80 15.73
N CYS A 113 0.96 -9.09 14.60
CA CYS A 113 2.19 -8.46 14.15
C CYS A 113 1.92 -7.07 13.59
N PHE A 114 2.95 -6.21 13.61
CA PHE A 114 2.85 -4.79 13.28
C PHE A 114 3.90 -4.40 12.25
N PHE A 115 3.50 -3.53 11.32
CA PHE A 115 4.32 -3.03 10.23
C PHE A 115 4.08 -1.55 10.03
N SER A 116 5.13 -0.83 9.63
CA SER A 116 5.06 0.60 9.30
C SER A 116 4.80 0.85 7.82
N ALA A 117 4.76 2.13 7.45
CA ALA A 117 4.68 2.58 6.07
C ALA A 117 6.00 2.43 5.29
N ASP A 118 7.10 2.01 5.93
CA ASP A 118 8.36 1.77 5.23
C ASP A 118 8.16 0.76 4.09
N PRO A 119 8.70 1.00 2.87
CA PRO A 119 8.47 0.11 1.74
C PRO A 119 8.83 -1.36 2.00
N ALA A 120 9.91 -1.65 2.73
CA ALA A 120 10.31 -3.03 3.00
C ALA A 120 9.33 -3.70 3.97
N GLU A 121 8.95 -3.00 5.04
CA GLU A 121 7.98 -3.50 6.01
C GLU A 121 6.57 -3.65 5.39
N PHE A 122 6.15 -2.70 4.55
CA PHE A 122 4.85 -2.77 3.89
C PHE A 122 4.78 -3.94 2.90
N LEU A 123 5.86 -4.23 2.16
CA LEU A 123 5.91 -5.40 1.29
C LEU A 123 5.90 -6.71 2.08
N ALA A 124 6.59 -6.79 3.22
CA ALA A 124 6.51 -7.95 4.13
C ALA A 124 5.10 -8.14 4.71
N TYR A 125 4.44 -7.04 5.09
CA TYR A 125 3.02 -7.04 5.46
C TYR A 125 2.13 -7.62 4.36
N LEU A 126 2.33 -7.21 3.10
CA LEU A 126 1.52 -7.70 1.98
C LEU A 126 1.67 -9.21 1.78
N GLN A 127 2.88 -9.73 1.93
CA GLN A 127 3.12 -11.18 1.83
C GLN A 127 2.33 -11.96 2.87
N LEU A 128 2.34 -11.51 4.14
CA LEU A 128 1.55 -12.15 5.18
C LEU A 128 0.06 -11.98 4.92
N TYR A 129 -0.39 -10.76 4.57
CA TYR A 129 -1.77 -10.45 4.23
C TYR A 129 -2.32 -11.39 3.16
N ASP A 130 -1.58 -11.64 2.08
CA ASP A 130 -2.03 -12.49 0.99
C ASP A 130 -2.25 -13.96 1.40
N ILE A 131 -1.52 -14.44 2.42
CA ILE A 131 -1.70 -15.79 2.98
C ILE A 131 -2.95 -15.87 3.86
N ILE A 132 -3.17 -14.84 4.69
CA ILE A 132 -4.16 -14.89 5.77
C ILE A 132 -5.48 -14.17 5.44
N LYS A 133 -5.56 -13.39 4.36
CA LYS A 133 -6.72 -12.52 4.05
C LYS A 133 -8.07 -13.24 4.06
N ASP A 134 -8.10 -14.50 3.65
CA ASP A 134 -9.31 -15.31 3.57
C ASP A 134 -9.58 -16.16 4.83
N TRP A 135 -8.71 -16.09 5.83
CA TRP A 135 -8.94 -16.83 7.07
C TRP A 135 -10.00 -16.14 7.92
N LYS A 136 -10.88 -16.95 8.53
CA LYS A 136 -12.01 -16.45 9.33
C LYS A 136 -11.56 -15.60 10.52
N THR A 137 -10.41 -15.94 11.11
CA THR A 137 -9.84 -15.27 12.29
C THR A 137 -9.03 -14.02 11.96
N THR A 138 -8.91 -13.65 10.69
CA THR A 138 -8.06 -12.52 10.29
C THR A 138 -8.75 -11.19 10.57
N SER A 139 -8.09 -10.34 11.36
CA SER A 139 -8.45 -8.94 11.58
C SER A 139 -7.30 -8.02 11.19
N ILE A 140 -7.66 -6.81 10.77
CA ILE A 140 -6.73 -5.79 10.29
C ILE A 140 -7.01 -4.53 11.10
N ILE A 141 -5.99 -4.02 11.80
CA ILE A 141 -6.07 -2.76 12.53
C ILE A 141 -5.10 -1.80 11.87
N LEU A 142 -5.59 -0.63 11.47
CA LEU A 142 -4.78 0.43 10.88
C LEU A 142 -4.88 1.67 11.75
N ASN A 143 -3.74 2.19 12.20
CA ASN A 143 -3.65 3.36 13.08
C ASN A 143 -4.57 3.25 14.31
N GLY A 144 -4.67 2.05 14.89
CA GLY A 144 -5.52 1.75 16.04
C GLY A 144 -7.02 1.54 15.74
N LYS A 145 -7.44 1.55 14.47
CA LYS A 145 -8.84 1.32 14.07
C LYS A 145 -8.98 0.01 13.31
N LEU A 146 -10.01 -0.78 13.63
CA LEU A 146 -10.35 -1.97 12.85
C LEU A 146 -10.83 -1.53 11.46
N ILE A 147 -10.22 -2.08 10.40
CA ILE A 147 -10.53 -1.73 9.01
C ILE A 147 -11.05 -2.98 8.28
N ASP A 148 -12.03 -2.79 7.40
CA ASP A 148 -12.56 -3.86 6.56
C ASP A 148 -11.59 -4.20 5.40
N ARG A 149 -11.71 -5.44 4.90
CA ARG A 149 -10.82 -5.95 3.85
C ARG A 149 -10.93 -5.18 2.53
N LYS A 150 -12.09 -4.61 2.20
CA LYS A 150 -12.29 -3.87 0.94
C LYS A 150 -11.53 -2.55 0.98
N THR A 151 -11.61 -1.82 2.09
CA THR A 151 -10.83 -0.60 2.31
C THR A 151 -9.33 -0.91 2.28
N MET A 152 -8.89 -1.96 3.01
CA MET A 152 -7.48 -2.34 3.02
C MET A 152 -6.98 -2.79 1.64
N ALA A 153 -7.78 -3.53 0.87
CA ALA A 153 -7.41 -3.98 -0.48
C ALA A 153 -7.09 -2.81 -1.43
N LYS A 154 -7.84 -1.70 -1.34
CA LYS A 154 -7.56 -0.48 -2.13
C LYS A 154 -6.19 0.12 -1.78
N ILE A 155 -5.87 0.18 -0.49
CA ILE A 155 -4.58 0.68 0.00
C ILE A 155 -3.45 -0.27 -0.44
N ASN A 156 -3.64 -1.58 -0.25
CA ASN A 156 -2.67 -2.62 -0.61
C ASN A 156 -2.31 -2.60 -2.07
N TYR A 157 -3.32 -2.40 -2.94
CA TYR A 157 -3.10 -2.30 -4.37
C TYR A 157 -2.23 -1.09 -4.73
N CYS A 158 -2.68 0.13 -4.40
CA CYS A 158 -2.02 1.35 -4.83
C CYS A 158 -0.68 1.58 -4.10
N TYR A 159 -0.64 1.46 -2.78
CA TYR A 159 0.58 1.70 -2.01
C TYR A 159 1.58 0.54 -2.16
N GLY A 160 1.10 -0.69 -2.36
CA GLY A 160 1.96 -1.82 -2.71
C GLY A 160 2.71 -1.58 -4.01
N ASP A 161 2.00 -1.15 -5.06
CA ASP A 161 2.62 -0.79 -6.35
C ASP A 161 3.58 0.38 -6.23
N LYS A 162 3.25 1.39 -5.41
CA LYS A 162 4.19 2.47 -5.07
C LYS A 162 5.48 1.92 -4.45
N CYS A 163 5.37 0.99 -3.51
CA CYS A 163 6.54 0.40 -2.84
C CYS A 163 7.39 -0.44 -3.81
N ARG A 164 6.74 -1.21 -4.70
CA ARG A 164 7.44 -2.02 -5.73
C ARG A 164 8.14 -1.17 -6.78
N CYS A 165 7.51 -0.09 -7.26
CA CYS A 165 8.08 0.71 -8.35
C CYS A 165 9.22 1.64 -7.91
N GLY A 166 9.32 2.00 -6.62
CA GLY A 166 10.36 2.89 -6.08
C GLY A 166 10.34 4.34 -6.61
N LYS A 167 9.39 4.70 -7.49
CA LYS A 167 9.34 6.03 -8.14
C LYS A 167 8.75 7.08 -7.20
N LYS A 168 9.53 8.13 -6.92
CA LYS A 168 9.07 9.29 -6.11
C LYS A 168 7.82 9.97 -6.70
N GLN A 169 7.66 9.92 -8.03
CA GLN A 169 6.56 10.56 -8.75
C GLN A 169 5.31 9.67 -8.90
N TYR A 170 5.30 8.44 -8.37
CA TYR A 170 4.17 7.51 -8.54
C TYR A 170 2.83 8.11 -8.10
N CYS A 171 2.81 8.85 -7.00
CA CYS A 171 1.59 9.51 -6.52
C CYS A 171 1.09 10.61 -7.45
N PHE A 172 1.95 11.22 -8.27
CA PHE A 172 1.54 12.20 -9.28
C PHE A 172 1.07 11.56 -10.58
N GLY A 173 1.27 10.25 -10.75
CA GLY A 173 0.81 9.49 -11.91
C GLY A 173 1.46 8.12 -11.93
N ALA A 174 0.64 7.06 -11.98
CA ALA A 174 1.14 5.70 -12.19
C ALA A 174 1.43 5.42 -13.69
N SER A 175 0.87 6.25 -14.57
CA SER A 175 0.98 6.21 -16.03
C SER A 175 0.74 7.61 -16.60
N ASP A 176 0.99 7.81 -17.89
CA ASP A 176 0.69 9.08 -18.57
C ASP A 176 -0.80 9.46 -18.49
N TYR A 177 -1.70 8.48 -18.45
CA TYR A 177 -3.14 8.67 -18.36
C TYR A 177 -3.64 9.08 -16.96
N SER A 178 -2.83 8.88 -15.92
CA SER A 178 -3.19 9.18 -14.52
C SER A 178 -2.41 10.35 -13.93
N LYS A 179 -1.65 11.07 -14.76
CA LYS A 179 -0.86 12.23 -14.34
C LYS A 179 -1.77 13.32 -13.78
N ASN A 180 -1.35 13.93 -12.68
CA ASN A 180 -1.99 15.08 -12.07
C ASN A 180 -0.97 15.90 -11.27
N PRO A 181 -1.18 17.22 -11.11
CA PRO A 181 -0.27 18.08 -10.37
C PRO A 181 -0.44 18.01 -8.85
N PHE A 182 -1.49 17.36 -8.34
CA PHE A 182 -1.91 17.50 -6.95
C PHE A 182 -1.22 16.53 -5.97
N GLY A 183 -0.64 15.44 -6.47
CA GLY A 183 0.13 14.49 -5.67
C GLY A 183 -0.66 13.27 -5.19
N CYS A 184 -1.80 12.98 -5.80
CA CYS A 184 -2.45 11.68 -5.71
C CYS A 184 -3.26 11.38 -6.99
N HIS A 185 -2.80 10.42 -7.79
CA HIS A 185 -3.43 10.01 -9.05
C HIS A 185 -4.75 9.29 -8.87
N ARG A 186 -5.17 9.06 -7.62
CA ARG A 186 -6.47 8.48 -7.28
C ARG A 186 -7.55 9.50 -6.98
N LEU A 187 -7.23 10.80 -7.05
CA LEU A 187 -8.20 11.90 -6.87
C LEU A 187 -9.15 12.09 -8.06
N GLN A 188 -9.00 11.31 -9.14
CA GLN A 188 -9.82 11.41 -10.35
C GLN A 188 -9.74 12.78 -11.05
N ILE A 189 -8.56 13.40 -11.01
CA ILE A 189 -8.25 14.67 -11.70
C ILE A 189 -7.03 14.44 -12.60
N GLU A 190 -7.16 13.52 -13.55
CA GLU A 190 -6.09 13.08 -14.42
C GLU A 190 -6.06 13.80 -15.78
N SER A 191 -4.86 14.01 -16.32
CA SER A 191 -4.61 14.80 -17.54
C SER A 191 -5.41 14.41 -18.78
N TYR A 192 -5.87 13.16 -18.91
CA TYR A 192 -6.54 12.70 -20.14
C TYR A 192 -8.08 12.72 -20.06
N SER A 193 -8.67 12.17 -18.99
CA SER A 193 -10.14 12.02 -18.86
C SER A 193 -10.79 13.16 -18.07
N ASN A 194 -10.14 13.64 -17.03
CA ASN A 194 -10.68 14.71 -16.19
C ASN A 194 -9.58 15.70 -15.77
N PRO A 195 -8.94 16.38 -16.73
CA PRO A 195 -7.82 17.24 -16.44
C PRO A 195 -8.23 18.39 -15.53
N TRP A 196 -7.33 18.87 -14.70
CA TRP A 196 -7.60 19.97 -13.76
C TRP A 196 -8.11 21.26 -14.46
N TYR A 197 -7.74 21.48 -15.72
CA TYR A 197 -8.23 22.59 -16.52
C TYR A 197 -9.66 22.40 -17.04
N SER A 198 -10.27 21.20 -16.94
CA SER A 198 -11.69 21.00 -17.25
C SER A 198 -12.61 21.82 -16.32
N PHE A 199 -12.09 22.16 -15.13
CA PHE A 199 -12.73 22.96 -14.10
C PHE A 199 -12.59 24.47 -14.33
N GLY A 200 -12.30 24.90 -15.56
CA GLY A 200 -12.16 26.32 -15.90
C GLY A 200 -12.87 26.67 -17.18
N HIS A 201 -12.89 27.96 -17.50
CA HIS A 201 -13.45 28.46 -18.75
C HIS A 201 -12.60 29.59 -19.33
N ARG A 202 -12.72 29.78 -20.64
CA ARG A 202 -12.04 30.87 -21.35
C ARG A 202 -12.89 32.14 -21.32
N GLU A 203 -12.26 33.26 -21.01
CA GLU A 203 -12.82 34.60 -21.14
C GLU A 203 -11.82 35.48 -21.92
N GLY A 204 -12.07 35.67 -23.23
CA GLY A 204 -11.13 36.33 -24.13
C GLY A 204 -9.80 35.57 -24.25
N ASN A 205 -8.68 36.24 -23.92
CA ASN A 205 -7.34 35.65 -23.90
C ASN A 205 -6.92 35.11 -22.51
N ARG A 206 -7.87 35.03 -21.58
CA ARG A 206 -7.66 34.53 -20.21
C ARG A 206 -8.41 33.22 -20.02
N PHE A 207 -7.86 32.38 -19.17
CA PHE A 207 -8.43 31.14 -18.70
C PHE A 207 -8.64 31.24 -17.19
N ILE A 208 -9.89 31.12 -16.74
CA ILE A 208 -10.28 31.29 -15.34
C ILE A 208 -10.55 29.91 -14.75
N ILE A 209 -9.83 29.56 -13.69
CA ILE A 209 -9.90 28.25 -13.02
C ILE A 209 -10.90 28.33 -11.86
N ASN A 210 -11.87 27.42 -11.83
CA ASN A 210 -12.79 27.27 -10.70
C ASN A 210 -12.14 26.42 -9.60
N LYS A 211 -11.25 27.06 -8.82
CA LYS A 211 -10.59 26.40 -7.68
C LYS A 211 -11.56 25.91 -6.62
N ARG A 212 -12.72 26.55 -6.45
CA ARG A 212 -13.74 26.10 -5.50
C ARG A 212 -14.25 24.71 -5.88
N LEU A 213 -14.61 24.52 -7.15
CA LEU A 213 -15.07 23.21 -7.62
C LEU A 213 -13.95 22.15 -7.56
N LEU A 214 -12.71 22.52 -7.93
CA LEU A 214 -11.56 21.61 -7.76
C LEU A 214 -11.36 21.18 -6.31
N LYS A 215 -11.49 22.12 -5.36
CA LYS A 215 -11.39 21.84 -3.93
C LYS A 215 -12.46 20.85 -3.49
N GLU A 216 -13.72 21.11 -3.85
CA GLU A 216 -14.86 20.24 -3.55
C GLU A 216 -14.61 18.82 -4.09
N THR A 217 -14.20 18.69 -5.36
CA THR A 217 -13.85 17.39 -5.97
C THR A 217 -12.69 16.68 -5.26
N ILE A 218 -11.63 17.41 -4.90
CA ILE A 218 -10.50 16.85 -4.15
C ILE A 218 -10.96 16.32 -2.79
N GLU A 219 -11.73 17.11 -2.04
CA GLU A 219 -12.19 16.75 -0.71
C GLU A 219 -13.09 15.51 -0.75
N GLU A 220 -14.03 15.45 -1.69
CA GLU A 220 -14.91 14.29 -1.93
C GLU A 220 -14.08 13.04 -2.25
N ASN A 221 -13.25 13.10 -3.29
CA ASN A 221 -12.48 11.95 -3.77
C ASN A 221 -11.35 11.54 -2.81
N SER A 222 -10.90 12.42 -1.91
CA SER A 222 -9.88 12.12 -0.91
C SER A 222 -10.33 11.12 0.14
N THR A 223 -11.64 11.01 0.40
CA THR A 223 -12.19 10.31 1.57
C THR A 223 -11.69 8.87 1.67
N GLU A 224 -11.62 8.16 0.54
CA GLU A 224 -11.19 6.76 0.49
C GLU A 224 -9.69 6.57 0.71
N TYR A 225 -8.89 7.62 0.53
CA TYR A 225 -7.42 7.55 0.53
C TYR A 225 -6.79 8.19 1.77
N ARG A 226 -7.58 8.73 2.70
CA ARG A 226 -7.07 9.31 3.97
C ARG A 226 -6.28 8.32 4.82
N LEU A 227 -6.49 7.03 4.61
CA LEU A 227 -5.77 5.94 5.28
C LEU A 227 -4.50 5.52 4.55
N CYS A 228 -4.23 6.03 3.35
CA CYS A 228 -3.02 5.73 2.61
C CYS A 228 -1.81 6.43 3.27
N PRO A 229 -0.70 5.71 3.51
CA PRO A 229 0.48 6.29 4.15
C PRO A 229 1.19 7.37 3.34
N ALA A 230 0.94 7.45 2.02
CA ALA A 230 1.50 8.50 1.16
C ALA A 230 0.52 9.65 0.88
N PHE A 231 -0.71 9.60 1.39
CA PHE A 231 -1.70 10.63 1.11
C PHE A 231 -1.64 11.74 2.16
N ASP A 232 -1.63 12.98 1.69
CA ASP A 232 -1.55 14.18 2.50
C ASP A 232 -2.47 15.23 1.90
N LEU A 233 -3.66 15.38 2.48
CA LEU A 233 -4.69 16.30 2.00
C LEU A 233 -4.24 17.76 2.11
N GLU A 234 -3.55 18.14 3.18
CA GLU A 234 -3.09 19.51 3.37
C GLU A 234 -2.11 19.90 2.28
N ARG A 235 -1.19 19.00 1.93
CA ARG A 235 -0.24 19.23 0.84
C ARG A 235 -0.91 19.25 -0.53
N VAL A 236 -1.94 18.44 -0.75
CA VAL A 236 -2.76 18.45 -1.97
C VAL A 236 -3.47 19.81 -2.11
N LEU A 237 -4.12 20.29 -1.05
CA LEU A 237 -4.82 21.58 -1.03
C LEU A 237 -3.85 22.75 -1.19
N LYS A 238 -2.66 22.68 -0.59
CA LYS A 238 -1.61 23.68 -0.79
C LYS A 238 -1.21 23.80 -2.27
N ARG A 239 -1.10 22.69 -3.01
CA ARG A 239 -0.81 22.73 -4.45
C ARG A 239 -1.96 23.34 -5.25
N LEU A 240 -3.20 23.10 -4.85
CA LEU A 240 -4.36 23.79 -5.44
C LEU A 240 -4.29 25.30 -5.20
N ASP A 241 -3.89 25.72 -4.01
CA ASP A 241 -3.73 27.13 -3.67
C ASP A 241 -2.60 27.79 -4.49
N GLU A 242 -1.52 27.05 -4.77
CA GLU A 242 -0.39 27.50 -5.60
C GLU A 242 -0.74 27.66 -7.10
N LEU A 243 -1.80 27.01 -7.61
CA LEU A 243 -2.25 27.23 -8.98
C LEU A 243 -2.70 28.70 -9.17
N PRO A 244 -2.44 29.38 -10.28
CA PRO A 244 -3.03 30.69 -10.52
C PRO A 244 -4.56 30.60 -10.66
N ASN A 245 -5.30 31.64 -10.26
CA ASN A 245 -6.76 31.70 -10.51
C ASN A 245 -7.07 32.02 -11.98
N VAL A 246 -6.15 32.74 -12.63
CA VAL A 246 -6.27 33.21 -14.00
C VAL A 246 -4.93 32.95 -14.69
N LEU A 247 -4.98 32.34 -15.87
CA LEU A 247 -3.84 32.09 -16.74
C LEU A 247 -4.10 32.73 -18.11
N SER A 248 -3.09 33.18 -18.81
CA SER A 248 -3.14 33.37 -20.26
C SER A 248 -3.18 32.02 -20.98
N LEU A 249 -3.64 31.98 -22.24
CA LEU A 249 -3.66 30.76 -23.04
C LEU A 249 -2.25 30.14 -23.21
N HIS A 250 -1.21 30.99 -23.30
CA HIS A 250 0.16 30.53 -23.40
C HIS A 250 0.67 29.89 -22.10
N GLU A 251 0.31 30.44 -20.93
CA GLU A 251 0.72 29.88 -19.64
C GLU A 251 0.10 28.51 -19.39
N ILE A 252 -1.19 28.33 -19.70
CA ILE A 252 -1.85 27.03 -19.52
C ILE A 252 -1.31 25.96 -20.48
N GLU A 253 -1.01 26.33 -21.74
CA GLU A 253 -0.36 25.42 -22.71
C GLU A 253 1.03 24.98 -22.22
N LYS A 254 1.80 25.90 -21.62
CA LYS A 254 3.11 25.58 -21.04
C LYS A 254 2.99 24.68 -19.81
N MET A 255 1.95 24.87 -19.00
CA MET A 255 1.70 24.06 -17.80
C MET A 255 1.19 22.66 -18.13
N ASP A 256 0.33 22.53 -19.15
CA ASP A 256 -0.22 21.26 -19.59
C ASP A 256 -0.40 21.27 -21.13
N PRO A 257 0.57 20.77 -21.91
CA PRO A 257 0.50 20.78 -23.37
C PRO A 257 -0.71 20.04 -23.95
N VAL A 258 -1.34 19.14 -23.18
CA VAL A 258 -2.56 18.42 -23.59
C VAL A 258 -3.78 19.35 -23.64
N PHE A 259 -3.75 20.47 -22.90
CA PHE A 259 -4.78 21.51 -22.94
C PHE A 259 -5.07 21.98 -24.36
N TYR A 260 -4.01 22.28 -25.13
CA TYR A 260 -4.16 22.83 -26.48
C TYR A 260 -4.89 21.85 -27.41
N TYR A 261 -4.48 20.59 -27.41
CA TYR A 261 -5.09 19.56 -28.25
C TYR A 261 -6.53 19.22 -27.84
N SER A 262 -6.83 19.23 -26.53
CA SER A 262 -8.17 18.86 -26.03
C SER A 262 -9.23 19.95 -26.16
N LYS A 263 -8.84 21.23 -26.24
CA LYS A 263 -9.77 22.37 -26.34
C LYS A 263 -9.72 23.11 -27.67
N PHE A 264 -8.63 22.98 -28.43
CA PHE A 264 -8.39 23.70 -29.69
C PHE A 264 -7.86 22.82 -30.82
N GLY A 265 -7.63 21.53 -30.57
CA GLY A 265 -7.35 20.56 -31.64
C GLY A 265 -8.62 20.32 -32.45
N ASN A 266 -8.54 20.59 -33.75
CA ASN A 266 -9.57 20.21 -34.73
C ASN A 266 -9.74 18.69 -34.78
#